data_AF-U5S2H4-F1
#
_entry.id   AF-U5S2H4-F1
#
_cell.length_a   1.000
_cell.length_b   1.000
_cell.length_c   1.000
_cell.angle_alpha   90.00
_cell.angle_beta   90.00
_cell.angle_gamma   90.00
#
_symmetry.space_group_name_H-M   'P 1'
#
loop_
_entity.id
_entity.type
_entity.pdbx_description
1 polymer ?
#
loop_
_entity_poly.entity_id
_entity_poly.type
_entity_poly.pdbx_seq_one_letter_code
_entity_poly.pdbx_strand_id
1 'polypeptide(L)'
;WWQKTVDKPTMDIDWTVMTRFAEGETMRGSRIKRFQEAGPAAVSGYDQAATEGITWRDRGLKENLPGLSLRDTALNFGGFLNFQYPGTFGKSSFLGSQKAPTPAALNVPRWEATPEENSRMIRQVLRGYGAMTVGFFEPE
;
A
#
# COMPACT_ATOMS: atom_id res chain seq x y z
N TRP A 1 2.85 -7.63 27.65
CA TRP A 1 2.22 -7.90 26.33
C TRP A 1 0.72 -8.01 26.59
N TRP A 2 -0.12 -7.33 25.83
CA TRP A 2 -1.58 -7.41 25.99
C TRP A 2 -2.21 -7.65 24.62
N GLN A 3 -3.16 -8.59 24.56
CA GLN A 3 -3.92 -8.94 23.36
C GLN A 3 -5.37 -8.58 23.65
N LYS A 4 -5.96 -7.70 22.85
CA LYS A 4 -7.39 -7.40 22.90
C LYS A 4 -8.10 -8.32 21.92
N THR A 5 -9.03 -9.12 22.42
CA THR A 5 -9.93 -9.92 21.60
C THR A 5 -11.29 -9.24 21.58
N VAL A 6 -11.91 -9.13 20.41
CA VAL A 6 -13.28 -8.65 20.24
C VAL A 6 -13.96 -9.63 19.29
N ASP A 7 -15.04 -10.27 19.73
CA ASP A 7 -15.68 -11.35 18.95
C ASP A 7 -16.55 -10.84 17.80
N LYS A 8 -16.94 -9.56 17.84
CA LYS A 8 -17.75 -8.90 16.80
C LYS A 8 -17.07 -7.61 16.38
N PRO A 9 -17.05 -7.26 15.08
CA PRO A 9 -16.65 -5.94 14.64
C PRO A 9 -17.39 -4.87 15.45
N THR A 10 -16.71 -3.78 15.82
CA THR A 10 -17.33 -2.66 16.55
C THR A 10 -18.28 -1.83 15.69
N MET A 11 -18.55 -2.27 14.46
CA MET A 11 -19.46 -1.66 13.50
C MET A 11 -20.46 -2.72 13.04
N ASP A 12 -21.74 -2.34 13.02
CA ASP A 12 -22.78 -3.15 12.41
C ASP A 12 -22.80 -2.89 10.90
N ILE A 13 -22.84 -3.96 10.10
CA ILE A 13 -22.90 -3.89 8.64
C ILE A 13 -24.26 -4.43 8.21
N ASP A 14 -25.06 -3.61 7.52
CA ASP A 14 -26.29 -4.08 6.89
C ASP A 14 -25.96 -4.75 5.54
N TRP A 15 -25.83 -6.07 5.60
CA TRP A 15 -25.51 -6.89 4.43
C TRP A 15 -26.63 -6.95 3.38
N THR A 16 -27.85 -6.52 3.71
CA THR A 16 -28.95 -6.50 2.73
C THR A 16 -28.80 -5.39 1.69
N VAL A 17 -28.04 -4.35 2.02
CA VAL A 17 -27.80 -3.18 1.15
C VAL A 17 -26.35 -3.04 0.73
N MET A 18 -25.41 -3.72 1.40
CA MET A 18 -23.99 -3.68 1.07
C MET A 18 -23.65 -4.54 -0.14
N THR A 19 -22.94 -3.95 -1.11
CA THR A 19 -22.38 -4.64 -2.27
C THR A 19 -20.87 -4.44 -2.32
N ARG A 20 -20.15 -5.32 -3.05
CA ARG A 20 -18.70 -5.17 -3.23
C ARG A 20 -18.39 -3.85 -3.95
N PHE A 21 -17.53 -3.04 -3.34
CA PHE A 21 -17.11 -1.76 -3.92
C PHE A 21 -16.00 -1.96 -4.96
N ALA A 22 -16.12 -1.32 -6.12
CA ALA A 22 -15.09 -1.35 -7.16
C ALA A 22 -13.98 -0.34 -6.85
N GLU A 23 -12.72 -0.76 -6.74
CA GLU A 23 -11.60 0.14 -6.36
C GLU A 23 -11.43 1.36 -7.29
N GLY A 24 -11.74 1.19 -8.58
CA GLY A 24 -11.72 2.27 -9.57
C GLY A 24 -12.69 3.42 -9.28
N GLU A 25 -13.69 3.19 -8.42
CA GLU A 25 -14.69 4.15 -7.96
C GLU A 25 -14.24 4.94 -6.73
N THR A 26 -13.08 4.62 -6.15
CA THR A 26 -12.53 5.43 -5.06
C THR A 26 -12.10 6.81 -5.56
N MET A 27 -12.01 7.79 -4.64
CA MET A 27 -11.45 9.12 -4.91
C MET A 27 -10.00 9.09 -5.45
N ARG A 28 -9.30 7.97 -5.27
CA ARG A 28 -7.93 7.73 -5.74
C ARG A 28 -7.86 6.89 -7.01
N GLY A 29 -8.94 6.17 -7.36
CA GLY A 29 -9.01 5.11 -8.36
C GLY A 29 -8.78 5.61 -9.78
N SER A 30 -9.80 5.54 -10.63
CA SER A 30 -9.73 6.11 -11.98
C SER A 30 -9.29 7.57 -11.89
N ARG A 31 -8.04 7.87 -12.30
CA ARG A 31 -7.36 9.19 -12.20
C ARG A 31 -8.21 10.36 -12.70
N ILE A 32 -9.24 10.06 -13.49
CA ILE A 32 -10.01 11.02 -14.24
C ILE A 32 -11.47 11.06 -13.80
N LYS A 33 -12.00 10.10 -13.01
CA LYS A 33 -13.45 10.04 -12.76
C LYS A 33 -13.99 11.32 -12.10
N ARG A 34 -13.32 11.82 -11.06
CA ARG A 34 -13.69 13.08 -10.39
C ARG A 34 -13.61 14.30 -11.30
N PHE A 35 -12.58 14.39 -12.13
CA PHE A 35 -12.40 15.53 -13.03
C PHE A 35 -13.32 15.45 -14.26
N GLN A 36 -13.64 14.23 -14.72
CA GLN A 36 -14.63 13.95 -15.76
C GLN A 36 -16.02 14.35 -15.32
N GLU A 37 -16.42 14.00 -14.09
CA GLU A 37 -17.72 14.38 -13.51
C GLU A 37 -17.84 15.90 -13.31
N ALA A 38 -16.74 16.58 -12.96
CA ALA A 38 -16.69 18.04 -12.84
C ALA A 38 -16.61 18.78 -14.19
N GLY A 39 -16.50 18.04 -15.29
CA GLY A 39 -16.52 18.55 -16.67
C GLY A 39 -15.15 18.89 -17.26
N PRO A 40 -15.09 19.22 -18.57
CA PRO A 40 -13.85 19.35 -19.32
C PRO A 40 -12.85 20.37 -18.75
N ALA A 41 -13.34 21.46 -18.15
CA ALA A 41 -12.50 22.49 -17.54
C ALA A 41 -11.69 21.96 -16.34
N ALA A 42 -12.27 21.04 -15.57
CA ALA A 42 -11.62 20.45 -14.40
C ALA A 42 -10.50 19.48 -14.84
N VAL A 43 -10.73 18.73 -15.92
CA VAL A 43 -9.70 17.88 -16.53
C VAL A 43 -8.53 18.74 -17.04
N SER A 44 -8.82 19.79 -17.81
CA SER A 44 -7.76 20.69 -18.31
C SER A 44 -6.99 21.38 -17.19
N GLY A 45 -7.67 21.79 -16.12
CA GLY A 45 -7.00 22.41 -14.96
C GLY A 45 -6.07 21.44 -14.22
N TYR A 46 -6.46 20.16 -14.12
CA TYR A 46 -5.59 19.14 -13.58
C TYR A 46 -4.33 18.92 -14.43
N ASP A 47 -4.47 18.83 -15.75
CA ASP A 47 -3.34 18.64 -16.66
C ASP A 47 -2.38 19.83 -16.66
N GLN A 48 -2.93 21.04 -16.54
CA GLN A 48 -2.13 22.27 -16.35
C GLN A 48 -1.36 22.22 -15.03
N ALA A 49 -2.04 21.96 -13.91
CA ALA A 49 -1.40 21.88 -12.60
C ALA A 49 -0.33 20.78 -12.53
N ALA A 50 -0.55 19.63 -13.17
CA ALA A 50 0.43 18.56 -13.27
C ALA A 50 1.68 19.02 -14.03
N THR A 51 1.50 19.74 -15.14
CA THR A 51 2.60 20.30 -15.94
C THR A 51 3.36 21.37 -15.17
N GLU A 52 2.65 22.31 -14.55
CA GLU A 52 3.25 23.35 -13.69
C GLU A 52 4.04 22.74 -12.54
N GLY A 53 3.55 21.66 -11.92
CA GLY A 53 4.24 20.95 -10.86
C GLY A 53 5.61 20.41 -11.29
N ILE A 54 5.74 19.93 -12.54
CA ILE A 54 7.03 19.50 -13.10
C ILE A 54 7.97 20.70 -13.22
N THR A 55 7.50 21.81 -13.80
CA THR A 55 8.29 23.03 -13.96
C THR A 55 8.74 23.60 -12.61
N TRP A 56 7.87 23.62 -11.61
CA TRP A 56 8.19 24.08 -10.27
C TRP A 56 9.24 23.22 -9.59
N ARG A 57 9.16 21.89 -9.73
CA ARG A 57 10.19 20.99 -9.22
C ARG A 57 11.54 21.23 -9.91
N ASP A 58 11.56 21.34 -11.24
CA ASP A 58 12.79 21.58 -11.99
C ASP A 58 13.44 22.91 -11.62
N ARG A 59 12.61 23.94 -11.41
CA ARG A 59 13.05 25.23 -10.86
C ARG A 59 13.63 25.07 -9.46
N GLY A 60 12.91 24.38 -8.57
CA GLY A 60 13.35 24.12 -7.20
C GLY A 60 14.71 23.42 -7.12
N LEU A 61 14.98 22.49 -8.03
CA LEU A 61 16.26 21.80 -8.15
C LEU A 61 17.38 22.74 -8.64
N LYS A 62 17.10 23.58 -9.64
CA LYS A 62 18.09 24.52 -10.21
C LYS A 62 18.42 25.68 -9.28
N GLU A 63 17.41 26.23 -8.62
CA GLU A 63 17.51 27.38 -7.72
C GLU A 63 17.75 26.99 -6.26
N ASN A 64 17.77 25.68 -5.95
CA ASN A 64 17.94 25.14 -4.61
C ASN A 64 16.91 25.70 -3.60
N LEU A 65 15.63 25.70 -3.99
CA LEU A 65 14.55 26.21 -3.17
C LEU A 65 14.29 25.30 -1.95
N PRO A 66 14.00 25.85 -0.75
CA PRO A 66 13.63 25.04 0.42
C PRO A 66 12.44 24.13 0.13
N GLY A 67 12.56 22.84 0.46
CA GLY A 67 11.51 21.83 0.24
C GLY A 67 11.50 21.23 -1.17
N LEU A 68 12.23 21.80 -2.11
CA LEU A 68 12.44 21.29 -3.48
C LEU A 68 13.93 21.17 -3.81
N SER A 69 14.82 21.26 -2.81
CA SER A 69 16.25 21.07 -3.02
C SER A 69 16.53 19.66 -3.51
N LEU A 70 17.76 19.43 -3.99
CA LEU A 70 18.19 18.09 -4.38
C LEU A 70 18.03 17.09 -3.23
N ARG A 71 18.32 17.50 -1.98
CA ARG A 71 18.21 16.63 -0.80
C ARG A 71 16.75 16.32 -0.47
N ASP A 72 15.88 17.32 -0.48
CA ASP A 72 14.45 17.15 -0.19
C ASP A 72 13.79 16.26 -1.24
N THR A 73 14.11 16.52 -2.51
CA THR A 73 13.63 15.73 -3.65
C THR A 73 14.14 14.30 -3.57
N ALA A 74 15.44 14.09 -3.34
CA ALA A 74 16.00 12.74 -3.18
C ALA A 74 15.39 11.98 -2.00
N LEU A 75 15.15 12.65 -0.87
CA LEU A 75 14.47 12.05 0.28
C LEU A 75 13.03 11.64 -0.07
N ASN A 76 12.29 12.50 -0.78
CA ASN A 76 10.95 12.19 -1.26
C ASN A 76 10.97 10.95 -2.18
N PHE A 77 11.78 10.95 -3.24
CA PHE A 77 11.87 9.80 -4.17
C PHE A 77 12.32 8.52 -3.45
N GLY A 78 13.29 8.61 -2.54
CA GLY A 78 13.78 7.50 -1.74
C GLY A 78 12.70 6.85 -0.88
N GLY A 79 11.79 7.65 -0.31
CA GLY A 79 10.66 7.17 0.51
C GLY A 79 9.59 6.42 -0.28
N PHE A 80 9.48 6.65 -1.59
CA PHE A 80 8.43 6.07 -2.45
C PHE A 80 8.90 4.95 -3.38
N LEU A 81 10.16 4.49 -3.27
CA LEU A 81 10.77 3.53 -4.20
C LEU A 81 9.97 2.23 -4.40
N ASN A 82 9.25 1.76 -3.38
CA ASN A 82 8.40 0.56 -3.49
C ASN A 82 6.99 0.82 -4.00
N PHE A 83 6.49 2.05 -3.81
CA PHE A 83 5.08 2.38 -4.03
C PHE A 83 4.83 2.98 -5.42
N GLN A 84 5.74 3.83 -5.88
CA GLN A 84 5.59 4.58 -7.13
C GLN A 84 6.36 3.97 -8.30
N TYR A 85 7.34 3.12 -8.01
CA TYR A 85 8.14 2.38 -8.99
C TYR A 85 8.02 0.86 -8.79
N PRO A 86 6.81 0.29 -8.97
CA PRO A 86 6.60 -1.14 -8.86
C PRO A 86 7.50 -1.87 -9.87
N GLY A 87 8.51 -2.58 -9.36
CA GLY A 87 9.53 -3.23 -10.16
C GLY A 87 10.94 -3.13 -9.56
N THR A 88 11.26 -2.07 -8.82
CA THR A 88 12.60 -1.86 -8.26
C THR A 88 12.94 -2.85 -7.13
N PHE A 89 11.94 -3.35 -6.40
CA PHE A 89 12.09 -4.34 -5.33
C PHE A 89 11.19 -5.58 -5.48
N GLY A 90 10.72 -5.84 -6.71
CA GLY A 90 9.87 -6.98 -7.05
C GLY A 90 8.42 -6.57 -7.34
N LYS A 91 7.79 -7.32 -8.26
CA LYS A 91 6.36 -7.17 -8.55
C LYS A 91 5.59 -7.75 -7.37
N SER A 92 4.61 -7.01 -6.85
CA SER A 92 3.61 -7.56 -5.93
C SER A 92 2.93 -8.74 -6.61
N SER A 93 3.11 -9.95 -6.06
CA SER A 93 2.54 -11.19 -6.57
C SER A 93 1.77 -11.86 -5.45
N PHE A 94 0.60 -12.41 -5.75
CA PHE A 94 -0.14 -13.25 -4.80
C PHE A 94 0.68 -14.46 -4.35
N LEU A 95 1.62 -14.91 -5.17
CA LEU A 95 2.50 -16.04 -4.85
C LEU A 95 3.77 -15.60 -4.09
N GLY A 96 3.99 -14.30 -3.90
CA GLY A 96 5.22 -13.77 -3.30
C GLY A 96 6.48 -14.07 -4.13
N SER A 97 7.64 -13.99 -3.48
CA SER A 97 8.94 -14.27 -4.11
C SER A 97 9.11 -15.77 -4.38
N GLN A 98 9.18 -16.15 -5.65
CA GLN A 98 9.39 -17.54 -6.09
C GLN A 98 10.86 -18.00 -6.00
N LYS A 99 11.72 -17.20 -5.36
CA LYS A 99 13.16 -17.49 -5.21
C LYS A 99 13.50 -18.12 -3.85
N ALA A 100 12.59 -18.07 -2.87
CA ALA A 100 12.83 -18.67 -1.57
C ALA A 100 12.72 -20.20 -1.67
N PRO A 101 13.65 -20.96 -1.04
CA PRO A 101 13.58 -22.41 -1.04
C PRO A 101 12.35 -22.90 -0.26
N THR A 102 11.64 -23.89 -0.81
CA THR A 102 10.48 -24.48 -0.16
C THR A 102 10.89 -25.54 0.87
N PRO A 103 10.04 -25.86 1.87
CA PRO A 103 10.31 -26.97 2.80
C PRO A 103 10.63 -28.29 2.08
N ALA A 104 9.89 -28.60 1.01
CA ALA A 104 10.13 -29.78 0.18
C ALA A 104 11.52 -29.74 -0.50
N ALA A 105 11.95 -28.59 -1.03
CA ALA A 105 13.27 -28.45 -1.64
C ALA A 105 14.41 -28.57 -0.62
N LEU A 106 14.15 -28.21 0.65
CA LEU A 106 15.07 -28.36 1.77
C LEU A 106 14.99 -29.74 2.43
N ASN A 107 14.13 -30.63 1.93
CA ASN A 107 13.86 -31.95 2.49
C ASN A 107 13.48 -31.93 3.98
N VAL A 108 12.70 -30.90 4.38
CA VAL A 108 12.15 -30.75 5.74
C VAL A 108 10.63 -30.74 5.70
N PRO A 109 9.95 -31.24 6.73
CA PRO A 109 8.49 -31.18 6.80
C PRO A 109 8.01 -29.72 6.88
N ARG A 110 6.81 -29.49 6.35
CA ARG A 110 6.12 -28.20 6.50
C ARG A 110 5.78 -27.98 7.97
N TRP A 111 6.01 -26.77 8.48
CA TRP A 111 5.55 -26.37 9.79
C TRP A 111 4.02 -26.43 9.87
N GLU A 112 3.50 -27.09 10.90
CA GLU A 112 2.08 -27.22 11.23
C GLU A 112 1.91 -27.09 12.74
N ALA A 113 1.00 -26.22 13.17
CA ALA A 113 0.69 -25.99 14.58
C ALA A 113 -0.77 -25.52 14.74
N THR A 114 -1.20 -25.28 15.97
CA THR A 114 -2.54 -24.70 16.24
C THR A 114 -2.68 -23.30 15.62
N PRO A 115 -3.90 -22.83 15.31
CA PRO A 115 -4.14 -21.47 14.82
C PRO A 115 -3.49 -20.39 15.71
N GLU A 116 -3.52 -20.58 17.03
CA GLU A 116 -2.94 -19.67 18.03
C GLU A 116 -1.42 -19.63 17.94
N GLU A 117 -0.78 -20.79 17.80
CA GLU A 117 0.68 -20.90 17.64
C GLU A 117 1.15 -20.31 16.31
N ASN A 118 0.43 -20.62 15.23
CA ASN A 118 0.71 -20.03 13.91
C ASN A 118 0.57 -18.51 13.93
N SER A 119 -0.47 -17.98 14.57
CA SER A 119 -0.69 -16.54 14.71
C SER A 119 0.42 -15.87 15.53
N ARG A 120 0.90 -16.53 16.60
CA ARG A 120 2.06 -16.06 17.38
C ARG A 120 3.33 -16.02 16.54
N MET A 121 3.63 -17.08 15.79
CA MET A 121 4.78 -17.15 14.90
C MET A 121 4.74 -16.05 13.84
N ILE A 122 3.63 -15.93 13.10
CA ILE A 122 3.45 -14.93 12.04
C ILE A 122 3.59 -13.52 12.60
N ARG A 123 3.01 -13.24 13.77
CA ARG A 123 3.17 -11.95 14.45
C ARG A 123 4.64 -11.63 14.70
N GLN A 124 5.44 -12.57 15.23
CA GLN A 124 6.86 -12.32 15.49
C GLN A 124 7.63 -12.02 14.21
N VAL A 125 7.37 -12.77 13.13
CA VAL A 125 7.98 -12.52 11.82
C VAL A 125 7.63 -11.13 11.30
N LEU A 126 6.35 -10.75 11.31
CA LEU A 126 5.91 -9.43 10.84
C LEU A 126 6.46 -8.28 11.69
N ARG A 127 6.59 -8.47 13.00
CA ARG A 127 7.27 -7.52 13.90
C ARG A 127 8.73 -7.34 13.51
N GLY A 128 9.43 -8.44 13.22
CA GLY A 128 10.80 -8.42 12.70
C GLY A 128 10.91 -7.66 11.37
N TYR A 129 9.87 -7.70 10.54
CA TYR A 129 9.78 -6.94 9.29
C TYR A 129 9.29 -5.49 9.45
N GLY A 130 9.13 -5.00 10.68
CA GLY A 130 8.79 -3.59 10.96
C GLY A 130 7.29 -3.30 11.10
N ALA A 131 6.42 -4.32 11.13
CA ALA A 131 4.99 -4.09 11.37
C ALA A 131 4.76 -3.53 12.78
N MET A 132 4.21 -2.32 12.89
CA MET A 132 3.91 -1.71 14.20
C MET A 132 2.70 -2.35 14.90
N THR A 133 1.78 -2.93 14.14
CA THR A 133 0.60 -3.62 14.66
C THR A 133 0.27 -4.80 13.75
N VAL A 134 -0.21 -5.90 14.34
CA VAL A 134 -0.62 -7.11 13.63
C VAL A 134 -1.94 -7.56 14.21
N GLY A 135 -2.93 -7.78 13.32
CA GLY A 135 -4.23 -8.33 13.65
C GLY A 135 -4.56 -9.48 12.71
N PHE A 136 -5.38 -10.41 13.19
CA PHE A 136 -5.89 -11.54 12.43
C PHE A 136 -7.41 -11.46 12.47
N PHE A 137 -8.03 -11.64 11.31
CA PHE A 137 -9.48 -11.67 11.15
C PHE A 137 -9.81 -12.71 10.09
N GLU A 138 -10.96 -13.36 10.22
CA GLU A 138 -11.49 -14.23 9.19
C GLU A 138 -12.03 -13.35 8.05
N PRO A 139 -11.70 -13.63 6.78
CA PRO A 139 -12.34 -12.94 5.66
C PRO A 139 -13.82 -13.36 5.58
N GLU A 140 -14.72 -12.38 5.60
CA GLU A 140 -16.18 -12.56 5.44
C GLU A 140 -16.61 -12.41 3.97
#